data_AF-A0A4U7EXB9-F1
#
_entry.id   AF-A0A4U7EXB9-F1
#
_cell.length_a   1.000
_cell.length_b   1.000
_cell.length_c   1.000
_cell.angle_alpha   90.00
_cell.angle_beta   90.00
_cell.angle_gamma   90.00
#
_symmetry.space_group_name_H-M   'P 1'
#
loop_
_entity.id
_entity.type
_entity.pdbx_description
1 polymer ?
#
loop_
_entity_poly.entity_id
_entity_poly.type
_entity_poly.pdbx_seq_one_letter_code
_entity_poly.pdbx_strand_id
1 'polypeptide(L)'
;AFYEVTNVSAPAIVERNATLEATANATNWGVVAGDNRNVSLRLTDPENASDTRTLDDANVSLDSGDAASVTLNGTVPDAFGAGVTTLSVASPDDEAAAEVRVAAAVGTVNGTVTDEATGATLADVDVVVRNGTEVVGETATDARGAYAVDVPAADLNVTASNATYAP
;
A
#
# COMPACT_ATOMS: atom_id res chain seq x y z
N ALA A 1 20.12 -19.46 11.71
CA ALA A 1 19.87 -18.34 10.78
C ALA A 1 19.07 -17.27 11.51
N PHE A 2 19.16 -16.02 11.07
CA PHE A 2 18.32 -14.90 11.54
C PHE A 2 17.88 -14.12 10.30
N TYR A 3 16.58 -14.07 10.04
CA TYR A 3 16.03 -13.45 8.83
C TYR A 3 15.41 -12.09 9.16
N GLU A 4 16.10 -11.01 8.80
CA GLU A 4 15.54 -9.67 8.86
C GLU A 4 14.66 -9.42 7.62
N VAL A 5 13.53 -8.74 7.81
CA VAL A 5 12.64 -8.32 6.74
C VAL A 5 12.65 -6.80 6.64
N THR A 6 12.87 -6.27 5.44
CA THR A 6 12.95 -4.82 5.19
C THR A 6 12.27 -4.45 3.88
N ASN A 7 12.10 -3.14 3.64
CA ASN A 7 11.60 -2.59 2.37
C ASN A 7 10.26 -3.20 1.92
N VAL A 8 9.30 -3.32 2.84
CA VAL A 8 7.95 -3.75 2.51
C VAL A 8 7.30 -2.72 1.59
N SER A 9 6.83 -3.17 0.43
CA SER A 9 6.06 -2.40 -0.53
C SER A 9 4.70 -3.07 -0.70
N ALA A 10 3.64 -2.27 -0.62
CA ALA A 10 2.25 -2.71 -0.72
C ALA A 10 1.45 -1.63 -1.46
N PRO A 11 0.29 -1.97 -2.06
CA PRO A 11 -0.62 -0.98 -2.60
C PRO A 11 -1.16 -0.09 -1.48
N ALA A 12 -1.46 1.17 -1.80
CA ALA A 12 -2.05 2.11 -0.83
C ALA A 12 -3.48 1.73 -0.43
N ILE A 13 -4.22 1.09 -1.34
CA ILE A 13 -5.60 0.65 -1.14
C ILE A 13 -5.83 -0.71 -1.83
N VAL A 14 -6.66 -1.55 -1.23
CA VAL A 14 -7.07 -2.84 -1.77
C VAL A 14 -8.56 -3.10 -1.50
N GLU A 15 -9.24 -3.72 -2.45
CA GLU A 15 -10.63 -4.14 -2.31
C GLU A 15 -10.74 -5.47 -1.56
N ARG A 16 -11.80 -5.66 -0.77
CA ARG A 16 -12.13 -6.98 -0.21
C ARG A 16 -12.33 -8.01 -1.32
N ASN A 17 -11.91 -9.25 -1.08
CA ASN A 17 -11.86 -10.32 -2.09
C ASN A 17 -10.90 -10.10 -3.27
N ALA A 18 -10.20 -8.96 -3.35
CA ALA A 18 -9.15 -8.78 -4.34
C ALA A 18 -7.84 -9.43 -3.87
N THR A 19 -6.95 -9.66 -4.83
CA THR A 19 -5.58 -10.06 -4.56
C THR A 19 -4.78 -8.87 -4.04
N LEU A 20 -4.11 -9.08 -2.92
CA LEU A 20 -3.14 -8.19 -2.32
C LEU A 20 -1.75 -8.74 -2.60
N GLU A 21 -0.98 -8.00 -3.39
CA GLU A 21 0.43 -8.27 -3.66
C GLU A 21 1.29 -7.38 -2.75
N ALA A 22 2.31 -7.96 -2.13
CA ALA A 22 3.33 -7.23 -1.42
C ALA A 22 4.72 -7.79 -1.73
N THR A 23 5.72 -6.91 -1.70
CA THR A 23 7.13 -7.31 -1.82
C THR A 23 7.92 -6.90 -0.61
N ALA A 24 8.90 -7.70 -0.20
CA ALA A 24 9.87 -7.34 0.83
C ALA A 24 11.26 -7.87 0.49
N ASN A 25 12.28 -7.35 1.17
CA ASN A 25 13.63 -7.90 1.15
C ASN A 25 13.86 -8.74 2.41
N ALA A 26 14.23 -10.01 2.24
CA ALA A 26 14.64 -10.91 3.33
C ALA A 26 16.16 -11.07 3.30
N THR A 27 16.84 -10.81 4.43
CA THR A 27 18.30 -10.94 4.55
C THR A 27 18.66 -11.88 5.70
N ASN A 28 19.54 -12.87 5.46
CA ASN A 28 20.02 -13.75 6.51
C ASN A 28 21.29 -13.19 7.17
N TRP A 29 21.14 -12.53 8.32
CA TRP A 29 22.27 -12.05 9.12
C TRP A 29 22.88 -13.12 10.04
N GLY A 30 22.31 -14.32 10.07
CA GLY A 30 22.86 -15.43 10.84
C GLY A 30 24.16 -15.94 10.22
N VAL A 31 25.06 -16.46 11.06
CA VAL A 31 26.34 -17.07 10.64
C VAL A 31 26.20 -18.47 10.01
N VAL A 32 24.95 -18.96 9.89
CA VAL A 32 24.63 -20.25 9.27
C VAL A 32 23.55 -20.04 8.22
N ALA A 33 23.56 -20.86 7.17
CA ALA A 33 22.49 -20.91 6.19
C ALA A 33 21.13 -21.13 6.90
N GLY A 34 20.10 -20.47 6.38
CA GLY A 34 18.72 -20.73 6.75
C GLY A 34 18.07 -21.57 5.68
N ASP A 35 17.60 -22.76 6.04
CA ASP A 35 16.81 -23.57 5.13
C ASP A 35 15.33 -23.42 5.48
N ASN A 36 14.52 -23.21 4.43
CA ASN A 36 13.06 -23.30 4.47
C ASN A 36 12.45 -22.42 5.59
N ARG A 37 12.89 -21.16 5.66
CA ARG A 37 12.35 -20.18 6.61
C ARG A 37 11.06 -19.62 6.04
N ASN A 38 9.98 -19.71 6.81
CA ASN A 38 8.68 -19.25 6.39
C ASN A 38 8.58 -17.72 6.51
N VAL A 39 8.35 -17.04 5.40
CA VAL A 39 8.08 -15.61 5.34
C VAL A 39 6.60 -15.43 4.98
N SER A 40 5.84 -14.84 5.88
CA SER A 40 4.38 -14.74 5.80
C SER A 40 3.93 -13.33 5.45
N LEU A 41 3.00 -13.20 4.51
CA LEU A 41 2.20 -11.99 4.32
C LEU A 41 1.03 -12.03 5.30
N ARG A 42 0.85 -10.97 6.08
CA ARG A 42 -0.24 -10.83 7.04
C ARG A 42 -0.99 -9.53 6.84
N LEU A 43 -2.28 -9.55 7.15
CA LEU A 43 -3.15 -8.39 7.13
C LEU A 43 -4.02 -8.38 8.39
N THR A 44 -4.05 -7.23 9.06
CA THR A 44 -4.91 -7.00 10.23
C THR A 44 -6.27 -6.46 9.79
N ASP A 45 -7.35 -6.91 10.41
CA ASP A 45 -8.69 -6.37 10.18
C ASP A 45 -8.75 -4.90 10.65
N PRO A 46 -9.10 -3.93 9.77
CA PRO A 46 -9.21 -2.53 10.15
C PRO A 46 -10.15 -2.26 11.33
N GLU A 47 -11.18 -3.10 11.52
CA GLU A 47 -12.17 -2.94 12.60
C GLU A 47 -11.84 -3.79 13.84
N ASN A 48 -10.84 -4.68 13.76
CA ASN A 48 -10.44 -5.54 14.85
C ASN A 48 -8.93 -5.82 14.83
N ALA A 49 -8.16 -4.98 15.51
CA ALA A 49 -6.70 -5.11 15.59
C ALA A 49 -6.18 -6.45 16.14
N SER A 50 -7.01 -7.24 16.83
CA SER A 50 -6.65 -8.59 17.28
C SER A 50 -6.85 -9.67 16.22
N ASP A 51 -7.62 -9.40 15.16
CA ASP A 51 -7.78 -10.30 14.02
C ASP A 51 -6.73 -10.00 12.96
N THR A 52 -5.60 -10.70 13.04
CA THR A 52 -4.55 -10.68 12.01
C THR A 52 -4.52 -12.02 11.30
N ARG A 53 -4.62 -11.99 9.97
CA ARG A 53 -4.67 -13.18 9.12
C ARG A 53 -3.40 -13.28 8.30
N THR A 54 -2.82 -14.48 8.25
CA THR A 54 -1.83 -14.84 7.24
C THR A 54 -2.55 -15.07 5.92
N LEU A 55 -2.14 -14.34 4.88
CA LEU A 55 -2.73 -14.42 3.54
C LEU A 55 -1.91 -15.29 2.59
N ASP A 56 -0.58 -15.30 2.76
CA ASP A 56 0.35 -16.08 1.94
C ASP A 56 1.61 -16.41 2.74
N ASP A 57 2.31 -17.46 2.32
CA ASP A 57 3.52 -17.99 2.95
C ASP A 57 4.53 -18.42 1.88
N ALA A 58 5.76 -17.92 1.98
CA ALA A 58 6.87 -18.32 1.13
C ALA A 58 7.99 -18.95 1.95
N ASN A 59 8.45 -20.12 1.51
CA ASN A 59 9.66 -20.73 2.05
C ASN A 59 10.90 -20.12 1.39
N VAL A 60 11.76 -19.52 2.20
CA VAL A 60 12.97 -18.82 1.75
C VAL A 60 14.20 -19.52 2.34
N SER A 61 15.11 -19.93 1.47
CA SER A 61 16.43 -20.47 1.86
C SER A 61 17.53 -19.52 1.40
N LEU A 62 18.38 -19.10 2.33
CA LEU A 62 19.47 -18.14 2.10
C LEU A 62 20.72 -18.62 2.82
N ASP A 63 21.86 -18.54 2.13
CA ASP A 63 23.15 -18.67 2.79
C ASP A 63 23.40 -17.51 3.76
N SER A 64 24.48 -17.62 4.55
CA SER A 64 24.85 -16.56 5.49
C SER A 64 25.25 -15.29 4.74
N GLY A 65 24.62 -14.16 5.07
CA GLY A 65 24.88 -12.86 4.44
C GLY A 65 24.14 -12.61 3.13
N ASP A 66 23.39 -13.59 2.63
CA ASP A 66 22.60 -13.45 1.41
C ASP A 66 21.26 -12.75 1.66
N ALA A 67 20.74 -12.13 0.60
CA ALA A 67 19.45 -11.48 0.58
C ALA A 67 18.64 -11.86 -0.66
N ALA A 68 17.32 -11.88 -0.53
CA ALA A 68 16.39 -12.09 -1.64
C ALA A 68 15.16 -11.19 -1.52
N SER A 69 14.66 -10.76 -2.68
CA SER A 69 13.33 -10.17 -2.76
C SER A 69 12.28 -11.28 -2.77
N VAL A 70 11.27 -11.12 -1.92
CA VAL A 70 10.13 -12.03 -1.79
C VAL A 70 8.89 -11.29 -2.27
N THR A 71 8.14 -11.91 -3.16
CA THR A 71 6.81 -11.45 -3.59
C THR A 71 5.77 -12.40 -3.01
N LEU A 72 4.78 -11.85 -2.29
CA LEU A 72 3.72 -12.59 -1.62
C LEU A 72 2.37 -12.10 -2.13
N ASN A 73 1.44 -13.02 -2.33
CA ASN A 73 0.14 -12.76 -2.92
C ASN A 73 -0.95 -13.49 -2.17
N GLY A 74 -1.91 -12.76 -1.60
CA GLY A 74 -3.03 -13.36 -0.90
C GLY A 74 -4.34 -12.64 -1.15
N THR A 75 -5.46 -13.28 -0.83
CA THR A 75 -6.79 -12.67 -1.01
C THR A 75 -7.20 -11.95 0.26
N VAL A 76 -7.65 -10.70 0.14
CA VAL A 76 -8.19 -9.93 1.27
C VAL A 76 -9.49 -10.57 1.75
N PRO A 77 -9.62 -10.95 3.03
CA PRO A 77 -10.85 -11.56 3.55
C PRO A 77 -12.08 -10.66 3.37
N ASP A 78 -13.19 -11.24 2.94
CA ASP A 78 -14.49 -10.55 2.81
C ASP A 78 -15.04 -10.07 4.16
N ALA A 79 -14.73 -10.81 5.22
CA ALA A 79 -15.16 -10.51 6.58
C ALA A 79 -14.47 -9.29 7.21
N PHE A 80 -13.38 -8.79 6.63
CA PHE A 80 -12.68 -7.63 7.16
C PHE A 80 -13.53 -6.37 7.04
N GLY A 81 -13.36 -5.46 8.00
CA GLY A 81 -13.88 -4.10 7.96
C GLY A 81 -13.24 -3.27 6.84
N ALA A 82 -13.74 -2.05 6.66
CA ALA A 82 -13.12 -1.06 5.79
C ALA A 82 -12.36 -0.02 6.60
N GLY A 83 -11.22 0.42 6.09
CA GLY A 83 -10.39 1.41 6.78
C GLY A 83 -8.91 1.19 6.58
N VAL A 84 -8.12 2.07 7.19
CA VAL A 84 -6.67 1.97 7.24
C VAL A 84 -6.29 0.87 8.23
N THR A 85 -5.35 0.00 7.83
CA THR A 85 -4.83 -1.08 8.66
C THR A 85 -3.37 -1.36 8.36
N THR A 86 -2.81 -2.31 9.12
CA THR A 86 -1.45 -2.78 8.97
C THR A 86 -1.39 -4.02 8.07
N LEU A 87 -0.55 -3.94 7.04
CA LEU A 87 -0.01 -5.10 6.34
C LEU A 87 1.38 -5.36 6.89
N SER A 88 1.73 -6.63 7.12
CA SER A 88 3.08 -6.99 7.52
C SER A 88 3.63 -8.18 6.75
N VAL A 89 4.95 -8.19 6.61
CA VAL A 89 5.71 -9.33 6.13
C VAL A 89 6.59 -9.79 7.28
N ALA A 90 6.33 -11.01 7.76
CA ALA A 90 6.97 -11.55 8.95
C ALA A 90 7.81 -12.78 8.60
N SER A 91 9.06 -12.79 9.02
CA SER A 91 9.88 -14.01 9.12
C SER A 91 9.66 -14.65 10.51
N PRO A 92 10.32 -15.78 10.83
CA PRO A 92 10.27 -16.31 12.18
C PRO A 92 11.06 -15.48 13.21
N ASP A 93 11.90 -14.54 12.74
CA ASP A 93 12.84 -13.78 13.59
C ASP A 93 12.54 -12.28 13.62
N ASP A 94 11.81 -11.76 12.62
CA ASP A 94 11.60 -10.32 12.42
C ASP A 94 10.30 -10.04 11.64
N GLU A 95 9.83 -8.80 11.71
CA GLU A 95 8.61 -8.35 11.02
C GLU A 95 8.76 -6.89 10.58
N ALA A 96 8.41 -6.62 9.32
CA ALA A 96 8.27 -5.27 8.80
C ALA A 96 6.83 -5.02 8.34
N ALA A 97 6.40 -3.77 8.45
CA ALA A 97 5.02 -3.38 8.21
C ALA A 97 4.90 -2.20 7.25
N ALA A 98 3.76 -2.14 6.56
CA ALA A 98 3.32 -1.02 5.75
C ALA A 98 1.83 -0.73 6.05
N GLU A 99 1.43 0.51 5.82
CA GLU A 99 0.03 0.91 5.90
C GLU A 99 -0.70 0.57 4.59
N VAL A 100 -1.92 0.06 4.70
CA VAL A 100 -2.81 -0.18 3.56
C VAL A 100 -4.25 0.12 3.96
N ARG A 101 -5.04 0.64 3.02
CA ARG A 101 -6.48 0.79 3.20
C ARG A 101 -7.24 -0.41 2.61
N VAL A 102 -8.06 -1.07 3.42
CA VAL A 102 -9.05 -2.04 2.92
C VAL A 102 -10.34 -1.29 2.61
N ALA A 103 -10.89 -1.52 1.42
CA ALA A 103 -12.15 -0.92 0.98
C ALA A 103 -13.18 -1.98 0.58
N ALA A 104 -14.45 -1.66 0.79
CA ALA A 104 -15.55 -2.50 0.33
C ALA A 104 -15.58 -2.65 -1.20
N ALA A 105 -15.29 -1.55 -1.89
CA ALA A 105 -15.11 -1.45 -3.33
C ALA A 105 -14.13 -0.30 -3.60
N VAL A 106 -13.31 -0.43 -4.65
CA VAL A 106 -12.36 0.60 -5.08
C VAL A 106 -12.84 1.25 -6.38
N GLY A 107 -12.69 2.56 -6.48
CA GLY A 107 -12.90 3.32 -7.71
C GLY A 107 -11.77 4.31 -7.94
N THR A 108 -11.61 4.75 -9.18
CA THR A 108 -10.57 5.72 -9.56
C THR A 108 -11.17 7.11 -9.74
N VAL A 109 -10.66 8.10 -9.01
CA VAL A 109 -10.92 9.52 -9.29
C VAL A 109 -9.80 10.03 -10.18
N ASN A 110 -10.16 10.53 -11.36
CA ASN A 110 -9.22 11.10 -12.32
C ASN A 110 -9.72 12.42 -12.90
N GLY A 111 -8.79 13.22 -13.41
CA GLY A 111 -9.11 14.52 -13.99
C GLY A 111 -7.89 15.26 -14.51
N THR A 112 -8.08 16.52 -14.86
CA THR A 112 -7.01 17.43 -15.31
C THR A 112 -7.18 18.78 -14.63
N VAL A 113 -6.09 19.34 -14.11
CA VAL A 113 -6.07 20.69 -13.54
C VAL A 113 -5.55 21.68 -14.57
N THR A 114 -6.29 22.77 -14.78
CA THR A 114 -5.97 23.83 -15.73
C THR A 114 -6.07 25.21 -15.11
N ASP A 115 -5.22 26.11 -15.59
CA ASP A 115 -5.34 27.55 -15.40
C ASP A 115 -6.62 28.07 -16.08
N GLU A 116 -7.47 28.76 -15.32
CA GLU A 116 -8.74 29.31 -15.83
C GLU A 116 -8.54 30.43 -16.88
N ALA A 117 -7.51 31.25 -16.73
CA ALA A 117 -7.25 32.39 -17.61
C ALA A 117 -6.59 31.96 -18.93
N THR A 118 -5.66 31.02 -18.87
CA THR A 118 -4.87 30.60 -20.04
C THR A 118 -5.32 29.28 -20.66
N GLY A 119 -6.07 28.46 -19.91
CA GLY A 119 -6.40 27.08 -20.29
C GLY A 119 -5.19 26.15 -20.25
N ALA A 120 -4.03 26.60 -19.75
CA ALA A 120 -2.84 25.77 -19.67
C ALA A 120 -2.98 24.69 -18.57
N THR A 121 -2.47 23.49 -18.83
CA THR A 121 -2.46 22.41 -17.85
C THR A 121 -1.43 22.66 -16.75
N LEU A 122 -1.79 22.37 -15.50
CA LEU A 122 -0.95 22.64 -14.33
C LEU A 122 -0.39 21.35 -13.75
N ALA A 123 0.93 21.19 -13.86
CA ALA A 123 1.69 20.09 -13.25
C ALA A 123 1.96 20.36 -11.77
N ASP A 124 2.30 19.30 -11.03
CA ASP A 124 2.71 19.35 -9.62
C ASP A 124 1.68 20.06 -8.71
N VAL A 125 0.39 19.90 -9.03
CA VAL A 125 -0.72 20.37 -8.19
C VAL A 125 -1.12 19.24 -7.26
N ASP A 126 -1.11 19.49 -5.95
CA ASP A 126 -1.56 18.53 -4.95
C ASP A 126 -3.08 18.33 -5.07
N VAL A 127 -3.49 17.08 -5.25
CA VAL A 127 -4.89 16.64 -5.29
C VAL A 127 -5.16 15.75 -4.09
N VAL A 128 -6.11 16.18 -3.26
CA VAL A 128 -6.54 15.44 -2.08
C VAL A 128 -8.01 15.05 -2.22
N VAL A 129 -8.29 13.76 -2.07
CA VAL A 129 -9.64 13.18 -2.11
C VAL A 129 -10.06 12.83 -0.69
N ARG A 130 -11.23 13.31 -0.28
CA ARG A 130 -11.77 13.11 1.07
C ARG A 130 -13.12 12.41 1.05
N ASN A 131 -13.35 11.53 2.03
CA ASN A 131 -14.68 11.05 2.40
C ASN A 131 -15.09 11.73 3.71
N GLY A 132 -15.98 12.71 3.62
CA GLY A 132 -16.27 13.61 4.74
C GLY A 132 -15.02 14.40 5.17
N THR A 133 -14.47 14.07 6.33
CA THR A 133 -13.24 14.71 6.87
C THR A 133 -11.98 13.86 6.71
N GLU A 134 -12.14 12.58 6.36
CA GLU A 134 -11.04 11.64 6.21
C GLU A 134 -10.38 11.81 4.83
N VAL A 135 -9.05 11.86 4.79
CA VAL A 135 -8.29 11.76 3.54
C VAL A 135 -8.22 10.29 3.12
N VAL A 136 -8.73 10.00 1.92
CA VAL A 136 -8.81 8.63 1.37
C VAL A 136 -7.97 8.42 0.13
N GLY A 137 -7.37 9.48 -0.41
CA GLY A 137 -6.41 9.42 -1.50
C GLY A 137 -5.70 10.76 -1.69
N GLU A 138 -4.42 10.69 -2.06
CA GLU A 138 -3.57 11.84 -2.37
C GLU A 138 -2.76 11.52 -3.63
N THR A 139 -2.63 12.50 -4.51
CA THR A 139 -1.76 12.42 -5.70
C THR A 139 -1.36 13.83 -6.11
N ALA A 140 -0.34 13.97 -6.95
CA ALA A 140 -0.05 15.21 -7.67
C ALA A 140 -0.45 15.06 -9.15
N THR A 141 -0.69 16.19 -9.82
CA THR A 141 -0.85 16.20 -11.28
C THR A 141 0.47 15.96 -11.99
N ASP A 142 0.43 15.23 -13.10
CA ASP A 142 1.59 14.99 -13.96
C ASP A 142 1.97 16.21 -14.82
N ALA A 143 2.99 16.07 -15.67
CA ALA A 143 3.44 17.11 -16.59
C ALA A 143 2.37 17.60 -17.60
N ARG A 144 1.25 16.88 -17.75
CA ARG A 144 0.08 17.24 -18.56
C ARG A 144 -1.09 17.74 -17.71
N GLY A 145 -0.86 18.01 -16.43
CA GLY A 145 -1.87 18.39 -15.47
C GLY A 145 -2.87 17.29 -15.13
N ALA A 146 -2.67 16.06 -15.57
CA ALA A 146 -3.58 14.95 -15.35
C ALA A 146 -3.29 14.25 -14.02
N TYR A 147 -4.33 13.76 -13.36
CA TYR A 147 -4.21 12.95 -12.15
C TYR A 147 -5.15 11.75 -12.19
N ALA A 148 -4.77 10.69 -11.48
CA ALA A 148 -5.61 9.53 -11.20
C ALA A 148 -5.23 8.96 -9.83
N VAL A 149 -6.22 8.67 -9.00
CA VAL A 149 -6.01 8.10 -7.66
C VAL A 149 -7.12 7.11 -7.34
N ASP A 150 -6.73 5.94 -6.86
CA ASP A 150 -7.66 4.90 -6.40
C ASP A 150 -8.09 5.20 -4.96
N VAL A 151 -9.39 5.11 -4.72
CA VAL A 151 -10.04 5.49 -3.46
C VAL A 151 -11.23 4.58 -3.17
N PRO A 152 -11.73 4.53 -1.93
CA PRO A 152 -12.97 3.81 -1.65
C PRO A 152 -14.13 4.36 -2.48
N ALA A 153 -14.94 3.46 -3.06
CA ALA A 153 -16.15 3.83 -3.76
C ALA A 153 -17.22 4.33 -2.76
N ALA A 154 -17.20 5.64 -2.49
CA ALA A 154 -18.05 6.33 -1.53
C ALA A 154 -18.42 7.73 -2.06
N ASP A 155 -19.12 8.52 -1.24
CA ASP A 155 -19.30 9.96 -1.49
C ASP A 155 -17.99 10.69 -1.20
N LEU A 156 -17.49 11.47 -2.18
CA LEU A 156 -16.16 12.05 -2.14
C LEU A 156 -16.16 13.56 -2.40
N ASN A 157 -15.24 14.27 -1.75
CA ASN A 157 -14.88 15.64 -2.04
C ASN A 157 -13.43 15.71 -2.53
N VAL A 158 -13.22 16.31 -3.70
CA VAL A 158 -11.90 16.44 -4.33
C VAL A 158 -11.44 17.89 -4.23
N THR A 159 -10.19 18.10 -3.80
CA THR A 159 -9.59 19.43 -3.74
C THR A 159 -8.24 19.40 -4.41
N ALA A 160 -8.01 20.34 -5.32
CA ALA A 160 -6.71 20.59 -5.94
C ALA A 160 -6.14 21.91 -5.41
N SER A 161 -4.88 21.93 -5.02
CA SER A 161 -4.22 23.12 -4.49
C SER A 161 -2.74 23.17 -4.88
N ASN A 162 -2.24 24.36 -5.18
CA ASN A 162 -0.81 24.60 -5.37
C ASN A 162 -0.45 25.93 -4.68
N ALA A 163 0.34 25.86 -3.61
CA ALA A 163 0.69 27.02 -2.79
C ALA A 163 1.60 28.02 -3.52
N THR A 164 2.28 27.59 -4.58
CA THR A 164 3.23 28.40 -5.36
C THR A 164 2.65 28.92 -6.67
N TYR A 165 1.41 28.54 -6.99
CA TYR A 165 0.76 28.93 -8.24
C TYR A 165 0.52 30.44 -8.29
N ALA A 166 0.97 31.07 -9.38
CA ALA A 166 0.75 32.47 -9.69
C ALA A 166 0.18 32.56 -11.12
N PRO A 167 -1.03 33.14 -11.31
CA PRO A 167 -1.64 33.32 -12.63
C PRO A 167 -0.99 34.43 -13.46
#